data_AF-A0A1V4YLI1-F1
#
_entry.id   AF-A0A1V4YLI1-F1
#
_cell.length_a   1.000
_cell.length_b   1.000
_cell.length_c   1.000
_cell.angle_alpha   90.00
_cell.angle_beta   90.00
_cell.angle_gamma   90.00
#
_symmetry.space_group_name_H-M   'P 1'
#
loop_
_entity.id
_entity.type
_entity.pdbx_description
1 polymer ?
#
loop_
_entity_poly.entity_id
_entity_poly.type
_entity_poly.pdbx_seq_one_letter_code
_entity_poly.pdbx_strand_id
1 'polypeptide(L)'
;MLFREKKKAKFTLGTKGKDILSGFVGRLEERAEYITGCDQYLLKAEALPGKEPAGNWVDEGLIEILDENVIGNLEVKETEGKYKLGQKVKDKISGFEGALYARTQKIFGEDRYCIMGKALPGKEPVHIWINEGAVEVIPEPRIKPKQTKEEKENGGPRLTPPNCGI
;
A
#
# COMPACT_ATOMS: atom_id res chain seq x y z
N MET A 1 9.42 0.99 -11.98
CA MET A 1 8.29 0.47 -11.18
C MET A 1 8.47 1.01 -9.78
N LEU A 2 7.46 1.66 -9.19
CA LEU A 2 7.56 2.08 -7.79
C LEU A 2 7.41 0.84 -6.91
N PHE A 3 8.35 0.66 -5.99
CA PHE A 3 8.24 -0.31 -4.92
C PHE A 3 8.23 0.46 -3.61
N ARG A 4 7.30 0.15 -2.73
CA ARG A 4 7.30 0.71 -1.38
C ARG A 4 8.19 -0.14 -0.48
N GLU A 5 9.05 0.52 0.29
CA GLU A 5 9.80 -0.13 1.36
C GLU A 5 8.90 -0.41 2.57
N LYS A 6 9.22 -1.44 3.35
CA LYS A 6 8.41 -1.86 4.50
C LYS A 6 8.37 -0.71 5.52
N LYS A 7 7.16 -0.25 5.87
CA LYS A 7 6.94 0.70 6.97
C LYS A 7 6.40 -0.05 8.18
N LYS A 8 6.99 0.18 9.35
CA LYS A 8 6.47 -0.35 10.61
C LYS A 8 5.10 0.27 10.92
N ALA A 9 4.18 -0.50 11.51
CA ALA A 9 2.90 0.04 11.92
C ALA A 9 3.10 1.14 12.97
N LYS A 10 2.31 2.22 12.85
CA LYS A 10 2.33 3.30 13.83
C LYS A 10 1.54 2.94 15.09
N PHE A 11 0.43 2.25 14.90
CA PHE A 11 -0.46 1.79 15.96
C PHE A 11 -0.62 0.28 15.92
N THR A 12 -0.66 -0.32 17.10
CA THR A 12 -0.92 -1.75 17.31
C THR A 12 -2.42 -2.02 17.16
N LEU A 13 -2.79 -3.07 16.41
CA LEU A 13 -4.19 -3.49 16.32
C LEU A 13 -4.70 -3.98 17.68
N GLY A 14 -6.00 -3.81 17.91
CA GLY A 14 -6.67 -4.16 19.16
C GLY A 14 -6.73 -3.01 20.17
N THR A 15 -5.95 -1.94 19.95
CA THR A 15 -6.00 -0.71 20.76
C THR A 15 -7.27 0.10 20.47
N LYS A 16 -7.71 0.89 21.45
CA LYS A 16 -8.86 1.78 21.33
C LYS A 16 -8.39 3.13 20.82
N GLY A 17 -9.04 3.62 19.76
CA GLY A 17 -8.72 4.89 19.13
C GLY A 17 -9.96 5.72 18.83
N LYS A 18 -9.71 6.96 18.48
CA LYS A 18 -10.72 7.94 18.09
C LYS A 18 -10.29 8.63 16.80
N ASP A 19 -11.22 8.74 15.86
CA ASP A 19 -11.09 9.66 14.74
C ASP A 19 -11.27 11.10 15.25
N ILE A 20 -10.23 11.91 15.12
CA ILE A 20 -10.24 13.30 15.58
C ILE A 20 -11.25 14.18 14.82
N LEU A 21 -11.58 13.84 13.57
CA LEU A 21 -12.48 14.64 12.74
C LEU A 21 -13.94 14.32 13.01
N SER A 22 -14.33 13.04 12.92
CA SER A 22 -15.72 12.64 13.14
C SER A 22 -16.09 12.46 14.62
N GLY A 23 -15.09 12.30 15.48
CA GLY A 23 -15.28 11.92 16.87
C GLY A 23 -15.63 10.44 17.07
N PHE A 24 -15.62 9.62 16.00
CA PHE A 24 -15.93 8.20 16.07
C PHE A 24 -14.90 7.46 16.93
N VAL A 25 -15.37 6.75 17.96
CA VAL A 25 -14.54 5.94 18.85
C VAL A 25 -14.75 4.48 18.56
N GLY A 26 -13.66 3.74 18.43
CA GLY A 26 -13.70 2.31 18.18
C GLY A 26 -12.37 1.65 18.48
N ARG A 27 -12.27 0.39 18.10
CA ARG A 27 -11.06 -0.41 18.19
C ARG A 27 -10.42 -0.54 16.82
N LEU A 28 -9.10 -0.47 16.75
CA LEU A 28 -8.36 -0.72 15.52
C LEU A 28 -8.37 -2.23 15.22
N GLU A 29 -9.18 -2.67 14.26
CA GLU A 29 -9.27 -4.10 13.91
C GLU A 29 -8.46 -4.47 12.67
N GLU A 30 -8.34 -3.54 11.72
CA GLU A 30 -7.64 -3.79 10.47
C GLU A 30 -6.74 -2.59 10.13
N ARG A 31 -5.65 -2.87 9.41
CA ARG A 31 -4.75 -1.85 8.85
C ARG A 31 -4.59 -2.10 7.37
N ALA A 32 -4.91 -1.10 6.56
CA ALA A 32 -4.68 -1.09 5.13
C ALA A 32 -3.41 -0.28 4.82
N GLU A 33 -2.45 -0.92 4.15
CA GLU A 33 -1.21 -0.31 3.69
C GLU A 33 -1.22 -0.19 2.18
N TYR A 34 -1.11 1.03 1.68
CA TYR A 34 -1.17 1.35 0.25
C TYR A 34 0.21 1.66 -0.31
N ILE A 35 0.46 1.39 -1.59
CA ILE A 35 1.76 1.71 -2.22
C ILE A 35 2.13 3.21 -2.12
N THR A 36 1.12 4.08 -2.00
CA THR A 36 1.26 5.54 -1.88
C THR A 36 1.71 6.01 -0.50
N GLY A 37 1.67 5.16 0.52
CA GLY A 37 1.97 5.56 1.90
C GLY A 37 0.77 6.09 2.69
N CYS A 38 -0.41 6.16 2.07
CA CYS A 38 -1.66 6.58 2.72
C CYS A 38 -2.23 5.44 3.56
N ASP A 39 -1.57 5.08 4.66
CA ASP A 39 -1.99 3.98 5.52
C ASP A 39 -3.28 4.34 6.27
N GLN A 40 -4.21 3.41 6.32
CA GLN A 40 -5.51 3.57 6.95
C GLN A 40 -5.74 2.46 7.97
N TYR A 41 -6.54 2.75 8.98
CA TYR A 41 -6.98 1.75 9.94
C TYR A 41 -8.50 1.69 9.98
N LEU A 42 -9.04 0.50 10.18
CA LEU A 42 -10.46 0.29 10.42
C LEU A 42 -10.73 0.45 11.93
N LEU A 43 -11.36 1.56 12.29
CA LEU A 43 -11.95 1.75 13.61
C LEU A 43 -13.32 1.08 13.64
N LYS A 44 -13.52 0.13 14.54
CA LYS A 44 -14.79 -0.58 14.70
C LYS A 44 -15.38 -0.33 16.07
N ALA A 45 -16.64 0.10 16.09
CA ALA A 45 -17.37 0.34 17.32
C ALA A 45 -17.60 -0.96 18.09
N GLU A 46 -17.86 -0.85 19.39
CA GLU A 46 -18.31 -1.98 20.18
C GLU A 46 -19.69 -2.45 19.69
N ALA A 47 -19.85 -3.77 19.53
CA ALA A 47 -21.10 -4.34 19.05
C ALA A 47 -22.22 -4.12 20.08
N LEU A 48 -23.33 -3.53 19.65
CA LEU A 48 -24.54 -3.48 20.46
C LEU A 48 -25.30 -4.81 20.32
N PRO A 49 -26.02 -5.27 21.36
CA PRO A 49 -26.77 -6.52 21.28
C PRO A 49 -27.71 -6.55 20.07
N GLY A 50 -27.56 -7.56 19.20
CA GLY A 50 -28.37 -7.75 18.01
C GLY A 50 -28.08 -6.78 16.85
N LYS A 51 -27.02 -5.97 16.92
CA LYS A 51 -26.59 -5.10 15.82
C LYS A 51 -25.16 -5.41 15.42
N GLU A 52 -24.90 -5.37 14.12
CA GLU A 52 -23.54 -5.43 13.64
C GLU A 52 -22.78 -4.17 14.08
N PRO A 53 -21.54 -4.33 14.59
CA PRO A 53 -20.70 -3.19 14.94
C PRO A 53 -20.36 -2.37 13.70
N ALA A 54 -20.65 -1.07 13.75
CA ALA A 54 -20.25 -0.15 12.69
C ALA A 54 -18.72 -0.03 12.63
N GLY A 55 -18.17 0.07 11.43
CA GLY A 55 -16.74 0.29 11.21
C GLY A 55 -16.50 1.41 10.22
N ASN A 56 -15.43 2.18 10.43
CA ASN A 56 -15.01 3.25 9.53
C ASN A 56 -13.50 3.19 9.28
N TRP A 57 -13.11 3.37 8.01
CA TRP A 57 -11.71 3.49 7.63
C TRP A 57 -11.24 4.93 7.85
N VAL A 58 -10.15 5.08 8.58
CA VAL A 58 -9.62 6.39 8.99
C VAL A 58 -8.12 6.42 8.70
N ASP A 59 -7.66 7.53 8.15
CA ASP A 59 -6.25 7.73 7.84
C ASP A 59 -5.40 7.73 9.12
N GLU A 60 -4.20 7.15 9.05
CA GLU A 60 -3.26 7.03 10.18
C GLU A 60 -2.95 8.39 10.87
N GLY A 61 -3.01 9.49 10.11
CA GLY A 61 -2.78 10.84 10.64
C GLY A 61 -3.92 11.40 11.48
N LEU A 62 -5.12 10.82 11.41
CA LEU A 62 -6.34 11.32 12.03
C LEU A 62 -6.78 10.50 13.25
N ILE A 63 -5.95 9.54 13.68
CA ILE A 63 -6.26 8.64 14.79
C ILE A 63 -5.54 9.10 16.06
N GLU A 64 -6.31 9.31 17.11
CA GLU A 64 -5.84 9.50 18.48
C GLU A 64 -6.03 8.19 19.26
N ILE A 65 -4.98 7.68 19.90
CA ILE A 65 -5.07 6.48 20.74
C ILE A 65 -5.59 6.88 22.12
N LEU A 66 -6.68 6.24 22.55
CA LEU A 66 -7.31 6.46 23.85
C LEU A 66 -6.88 5.42 24.88
N ASP A 67 -6.66 4.18 24.44
CA ASP A 67 -6.23 3.08 25.30
C ASP A 67 -5.35 2.11 24.50
N GLU A 68 -4.13 1.88 24.99
CA GLU A 68 -3.16 0.94 24.40
C GLU A 68 -3.41 -0.51 24.81
N ASN A 69 -4.38 -0.78 25.70
CA ASN A 69 -4.73 -2.14 26.09
C ASN A 69 -5.23 -2.95 24.87
N VAL A 70 -4.45 -3.95 24.49
CA VAL A 70 -4.80 -4.92 23.47
C VAL A 70 -5.79 -5.93 24.08
N ILE A 71 -6.83 -6.28 23.33
CA ILE A 71 -7.90 -7.20 23.77
C ILE A 71 -7.32 -8.45 24.43
N GLY A 72 -7.70 -8.71 25.69
CA GLY A 72 -7.60 -10.03 26.32
C GLY A 72 -6.21 -10.65 26.38
N ASN A 73 -5.14 -9.84 26.49
CA ASN A 73 -3.74 -10.30 26.42
C ASN A 73 -3.41 -11.06 25.12
N LEU A 74 -4.15 -10.84 24.02
CA LEU A 74 -3.74 -11.39 22.73
C LEU A 74 -2.45 -10.69 22.29
N GLU A 75 -1.39 -11.47 22.11
CA GLU A 75 -0.24 -11.03 21.34
C GLU A 75 -0.64 -10.87 19.87
N VAL A 76 -0.89 -9.63 19.45
CA VAL A 76 -1.09 -9.30 18.04
C VAL A 76 0.28 -9.35 17.37
N LYS A 77 0.53 -10.41 16.60
CA LYS A 77 1.73 -10.49 15.78
C LYS A 77 1.53 -9.65 14.53
N GLU A 78 2.30 -8.57 14.43
CA GLU A 78 2.43 -7.86 13.16
C GLU A 78 3.03 -8.81 12.12
N THR A 79 2.26 -9.12 11.07
CA THR A 79 2.72 -9.97 9.98
C THR A 79 3.47 -9.11 8.97
N GLU A 80 4.72 -9.48 8.70
CA GLU A 80 5.41 -8.97 7.53
C GLU A 80 4.75 -9.61 6.30
N GLY A 81 3.79 -8.90 5.69
CA GLY A 81 3.06 -9.42 4.53
C GLY A 81 3.99 -10.05 3.48
N LYS A 82 3.59 -11.23 3.01
CA LYS A 82 4.37 -12.17 2.19
C LYS A 82 4.85 -11.59 0.85
N TYR A 83 4.10 -10.64 0.29
CA TYR A 83 4.36 -10.07 -1.02
C TYR A 83 4.70 -8.59 -0.95
N LYS A 84 5.53 -8.12 -1.90
CA LYS A 84 5.94 -6.72 -1.96
C LYS A 84 4.90 -5.89 -2.74
N LEU A 85 4.48 -4.76 -2.17
CA LEU A 85 3.65 -3.80 -2.90
C LEU A 85 4.39 -3.27 -4.13
N GLY A 86 3.67 -3.16 -5.24
CA GLY A 86 4.17 -2.83 -6.57
C GLY A 86 4.51 -4.04 -7.43
N GLN A 87 4.59 -5.25 -6.87
CA GLN A 87 4.91 -6.46 -7.62
C GLN A 87 3.76 -6.87 -8.56
N LYS A 88 4.09 -7.39 -9.75
CA LYS A 88 3.08 -7.99 -10.63
C LYS A 88 2.59 -9.32 -10.09
N VAL A 89 1.28 -9.46 -10.04
CA VAL A 89 0.62 -10.66 -9.53
C VAL A 89 -0.59 -11.01 -10.38
N LYS A 90 -1.04 -12.26 -10.18
CA LYS A 90 -2.25 -12.82 -10.74
C LYS A 90 -3.10 -13.41 -9.63
N ASP A 91 -4.40 -13.19 -9.68
CA ASP A 91 -5.36 -13.97 -8.89
C ASP A 91 -5.52 -15.35 -9.54
N LYS A 92 -5.19 -16.41 -8.80
CA LYS A 92 -5.32 -17.81 -9.28
C LYS A 92 -6.76 -18.22 -9.53
N ILE A 93 -7.73 -17.57 -8.88
CA ILE A 93 -9.14 -17.95 -8.95
C ILE A 93 -9.80 -17.28 -10.15
N SER A 94 -9.74 -15.94 -10.23
CA SER A 94 -10.36 -15.21 -11.34
C SER A 94 -9.48 -15.11 -12.60
N GLY A 95 -8.17 -15.33 -12.47
CA GLY A 95 -7.21 -15.07 -13.54
C GLY A 95 -6.86 -13.59 -13.73
N PHE A 96 -7.37 -12.69 -12.89
CA PHE A 96 -7.12 -11.24 -12.99
C PHE A 96 -5.64 -10.91 -12.72
N GLU A 97 -5.03 -10.11 -13.60
CA GLU A 97 -3.63 -9.72 -13.52
C GLU A 97 -3.47 -8.22 -13.27
N GLY A 98 -2.51 -7.86 -12.43
CA GLY A 98 -2.23 -6.47 -12.11
C GLY A 98 -1.00 -6.31 -11.22
N ALA A 99 -0.88 -5.15 -10.59
CA ALA A 99 0.13 -4.90 -9.58
C ALA A 99 -0.50 -4.93 -8.18
N LEU A 100 0.22 -5.47 -7.21
CA LEU A 100 -0.17 -5.36 -5.80
C LEU A 100 -0.15 -3.90 -5.38
N TYR A 101 -1.33 -3.35 -5.12
CA TYR A 101 -1.51 -1.94 -4.81
C TYR A 101 -1.59 -1.68 -3.31
N ALA A 102 -2.28 -2.56 -2.59
CA ALA A 102 -2.45 -2.47 -1.15
C ALA A 102 -2.49 -3.84 -0.50
N ARG A 103 -2.30 -3.87 0.82
CA ARG A 103 -2.56 -5.04 1.65
C ARG A 103 -3.35 -4.61 2.89
N THR A 104 -4.19 -5.50 3.38
CA THR A 104 -4.92 -5.30 4.64
C THR A 104 -4.52 -6.38 5.62
N GLN A 105 -3.99 -5.95 6.74
CA GLN A 105 -3.70 -6.80 7.89
C GLN A 105 -4.89 -6.77 8.84
N LYS A 106 -5.32 -7.94 9.31
CA LYS A 106 -6.44 -8.06 10.25
C LYS A 106 -5.96 -8.57 11.60
N ILE A 107 -6.60 -8.11 12.66
CA ILE A 107 -6.41 -8.68 14.00
C ILE A 107 -6.96 -10.11 14.07
N PHE A 108 -8.05 -10.39 13.34
CA PHE A 108 -8.66 -11.71 13.23
C PHE A 108 -8.82 -12.10 11.75
N GLY A 109 -8.29 -13.26 11.38
CA GLY A 109 -8.43 -13.83 10.04
C GLY A 109 -7.19 -13.68 9.17
N GLU A 110 -7.38 -13.87 7.87
CA GLU A 110 -6.31 -13.83 6.88
C GLU A 110 -6.11 -12.43 6.29
N ASP A 111 -4.84 -12.10 6.02
CA ASP A 111 -4.46 -10.89 5.30
C ASP A 111 -5.00 -10.91 3.87
N ARG A 112 -5.39 -9.72 3.39
CA ARG A 112 -5.90 -9.52 2.04
C ARG A 112 -5.00 -8.62 1.23
N TYR A 113 -5.00 -8.81 -0.06
CA TYR A 113 -4.22 -8.03 -1.01
C TYR A 113 -5.12 -7.40 -2.06
N CYS A 114 -4.83 -6.15 -2.40
CA CYS A 114 -5.51 -5.44 -3.47
C CYS A 114 -4.67 -5.52 -4.74
N ILE A 115 -5.23 -6.10 -5.81
CA ILE A 115 -4.64 -6.08 -7.14
C ILE A 115 -5.26 -4.93 -7.92
N MET A 116 -4.41 -4.04 -8.45
CA MET A 116 -4.83 -2.98 -9.37
C MET A 116 -4.44 -3.35 -10.80
N GLY A 117 -5.46 -3.42 -11.67
CA GLY A 117 -5.28 -3.65 -13.10
C GLY A 117 -4.77 -2.40 -13.82
N LYS A 118 -4.45 -2.55 -15.10
CA LYS A 118 -4.10 -1.40 -15.95
C LYS A 118 -5.33 -0.54 -16.20
N ALA A 119 -5.19 0.77 -16.03
CA ALA A 119 -6.22 1.72 -16.46
C ALA A 119 -6.35 1.68 -17.98
N LEU A 120 -7.58 1.61 -18.48
CA LEU A 120 -7.88 1.81 -19.89
C LEU A 120 -8.11 3.31 -20.15
N PRO A 121 -7.87 3.83 -21.37
CA PRO A 121 -8.12 5.23 -21.69
C PRO A 121 -9.54 5.66 -21.31
N GLY A 122 -9.66 6.70 -20.49
CA GLY A 122 -10.94 7.25 -20.03
C GLY A 122 -11.69 6.38 -19.01
N LYS A 123 -11.07 5.33 -18.46
CA LYS A 123 -11.67 4.48 -17.43
C LYS A 123 -10.77 4.40 -16.21
N GLU A 124 -11.39 4.33 -15.04
CA GLU A 124 -10.67 4.07 -13.81
C GLU A 124 -10.08 2.66 -13.81
N PRO A 125 -8.90 2.46 -13.21
CA PRO A 125 -8.33 1.14 -13.04
C PRO A 125 -9.22 0.29 -12.12
N VAL A 126 -9.49 -0.93 -12.55
CA VAL A 126 -10.20 -1.92 -11.72
C VAL A 126 -9.28 -2.36 -10.60
N HIS A 127 -9.79 -2.39 -9.38
CA HIS A 127 -9.11 -2.94 -8.22
C HIS A 127 -9.96 -4.05 -7.59
N ILE A 128 -9.30 -5.14 -7.18
CA ILE A 128 -9.96 -6.27 -6.51
C ILE A 128 -9.21 -6.64 -5.25
N TRP A 129 -9.94 -7.00 -4.20
CA TRP A 129 -9.37 -7.52 -2.96
C TRP A 129 -9.48 -9.04 -2.93
N ILE A 130 -8.35 -9.71 -2.74
CA ILE A 130 -8.25 -11.17 -2.69
C ILE A 130 -7.54 -11.62 -1.41
N ASN A 131 -7.79 -12.85 -0.97
CA ASN A 131 -7.10 -13.43 0.17
C ASN A 131 -5.65 -13.80 -0.22
N GLU A 132 -4.74 -13.82 0.75
CA GLU A 132 -3.32 -14.12 0.52
C GLU A 132 -3.08 -15.42 -0.28
N GLY A 133 -3.85 -16.48 0.00
CA GLY A 133 -3.70 -17.78 -0.67
C GLY A 133 -3.98 -17.75 -2.18
N ALA A 134 -4.75 -16.78 -2.65
CA ALA A 134 -5.13 -16.62 -4.06
C ALA A 134 -4.10 -15.85 -4.89
N VAL A 135 -3.11 -15.22 -4.26
CA VAL A 135 -2.08 -14.43 -4.94
C VAL A 135 -1.04 -15.36 -5.58
N GLU A 136 -0.76 -15.15 -6.87
CA GLU A 136 0.37 -15.73 -7.61
C GLU A 136 1.30 -14.62 -8.09
N VAL A 137 2.59 -14.73 -7.80
CA VAL A 137 3.59 -13.77 -8.28
C VAL A 137 3.96 -14.08 -9.72
N ILE A 138 3.83 -13.07 -10.60
CA ILE A 138 4.36 -13.17 -11.96
C ILE A 138 5.82 -12.70 -11.91
N PRO A 139 6.80 -13.59 -12.16
CA PRO A 139 8.20 -13.18 -12.19
C PRO A 139 8.41 -12.16 -13.31
N GLU A 140 9.02 -11.02 -12.98
CA GLU A 140 9.39 -10.07 -14.02
C GLU A 140 10.50 -10.66 -14.90
N PRO A 141 10.44 -10.49 -16.22
CA PRO A 141 11.56 -10.85 -17.07
C PRO A 141 12.78 -10.05 -16.61
N ARG A 142 13.89 -10.74 -16.31
CA ARG A 142 15.18 -10.09 -16.01
C ARG A 142 15.58 -9.24 -17.23
N ILE A 143 15.30 -7.95 -17.19
CA ILE A 143 15.81 -7.00 -18.17
C ILE A 143 17.32 -6.93 -17.91
N LYS A 144 18.11 -7.61 -18.75
CA LYS A 144 19.56 -7.36 -18.77
C LYS A 144 19.75 -5.88 -19.07
N PRO A 145 20.51 -5.12 -18.27
CA PRO A 145 20.75 -3.71 -18.56
C PRO A 145 21.28 -3.61 -19.99
N LYS A 146 20.55 -2.89 -20.85
CA LYS A 146 21.09 -2.48 -22.15
C LYS A 146 22.32 -1.65 -21.82
N GLN A 147 23.50 -2.11 -22.25
CA GLN A 147 24.69 -1.28 -22.24
C GLN A 147 24.35 -0.02 -23.04
N THR A 148 24.18 1.10 -22.33
CA THR A 148 24.08 2.41 -22.94
C THR A 148 25.39 2.61 -23.65
N LYS A 149 25.38 2.60 -24.99
CA LYS A 149 26.56 3.04 -25.74
C LYS A 149 26.76 4.50 -25.36
N GLU A 150 27.91 4.81 -24.77
CA GLU A 150 28.35 6.19 -24.58
C GLU A 150 28.24 6.89 -25.93
N GLU A 151 27.35 7.89 -25.97
CA GLU A 151 27.26 8.79 -27.10
C GLU A 151 28.58 9.57 -27.10
N LYS A 152 29.44 9.30 -28.09
CA LYS A 152 30.66 10.08 -28.29
C LYS A 152 30.25 11.54 -28.40
N GLU A 153 30.83 12.40 -27.57
CA GLU A 153 30.76 13.84 -27.73
C GLU A 153 31.21 14.19 -29.16
N ASN A 154 30.25 14.43 -30.05
CA ASN A 154 30.54 15.06 -31.33
C ASN A 154 30.88 16.52 -31.00
N GLY A 155 32.18 16.79 -30.96
CA GLY A 155 32.75 18.13 -30.75
C GLY A 155 32.08 19.16 -31.63
N GLY A 156 31.21 19.97 -31.03
CA GLY A 156 30.64 21.13 -31.68
C GLY A 156 31.73 22.16 -31.99
N PRO A 157 31.61 22.93 -33.08
CA PRO A 157 32.65 23.86 -33.51
C PRO A 157 32.91 24.92 -32.45
N ARG A 158 34.19 25.09 -32.12
CA ARG A 158 34.70 26.09 -31.18
C ARG A 158 34.35 27.48 -31.71
N LEU A 159 33.41 28.17 -31.08
CA LEU A 159 33.14 29.58 -31.35
C LEU A 159 34.39 30.37 -30.91
N THR A 160 35.19 30.82 -31.87
CA THR A 160 36.24 31.82 -31.59
C THR A 160 35.54 33.15 -31.28
N PRO A 161 35.94 33.87 -30.20
CA PRO A 161 35.35 35.16 -29.89
C PRO A 161 35.66 36.18 -31.01
N PRO A 162 34.72 37.09 -31.31
CA PRO A 162 34.94 38.11 -32.33
C PRO A 162 36.07 39.06 -31.92
N ASN A 163 36.95 39.34 -32.87
CA ASN A 163 37.99 40.36 -32.78
C ASN A 163 37.37 41.72 -32.39
N CYS A 164 37.61 42.19 -31.17
CA CYS A 164 37.48 43.61 -30.84
C CYS A 164 38.75 44.31 -31.33
N GLY A 165 38.66 44.94 -32.49
CA GLY A 165 39.67 45.87 -32.98
C GLY A 165 39.52 47.24 -32.32
N ILE A 166 40.67 47.84 -31.97
CA ILE A 166 40.94 49.28 -32.06
C ILE A 166 42.28 49.41 -32.77
#